data_AF-A0AAJ8KAI4-F1
#
_entry.id   AF-A0AAJ8KAI4-F1
#
_cell.length_a   1.000
_cell.length_b   1.000
_cell.length_c   1.000
_cell.angle_alpha   90.00
_cell.angle_beta   90.00
_cell.angle_gamma   90.00
#
_symmetry.space_group_name_H-M   'P 1'
#
loop_
_entity.id
_entity.type
_entity.pdbx_description
1 polymer ?
#
loop_
_entity_poly.entity_id
_entity_poly.type
_entity_poly.pdbx_seq_one_letter_code
_entity_poly.pdbx_strand_id
1 'polypeptide(L)' 'MTPRLPIRLPRLTLFTGGKECSLCEVAKQDLAKLRRSTPFELDLWNIRFISTIFPSFTSKIDESKNIA' A
#
# COMPACT_ATOMS: atom_id res chain seq x y z
N MET A 1 0.11 36.73 -5.05
CA MET A 1 0.61 35.56 -4.30
C MET A 1 -0.35 34.41 -4.58
N THR A 2 0.02 33.49 -5.48
CA THR A 2 -0.85 32.37 -5.87
C THR A 2 -0.90 31.37 -4.71
N PRO A 3 -2.09 30.99 -4.20
CA PRO A 3 -2.18 30.01 -3.13
C PRO A 3 -1.59 28.68 -3.63
N ARG A 4 -0.51 28.23 -2.98
CA ARG A 4 0.06 26.90 -3.22
C ARG A 4 -0.89 25.90 -2.58
N LEU A 5 -1.72 25.25 -3.40
CA LEU A 5 -2.51 24.10 -2.95
C LEU A 5 -1.54 23.06 -2.36
N PRO A 6 -1.89 22.45 -1.20
CA PRO A 6 -1.05 21.41 -0.63
C PRO A 6 -0.91 20.28 -1.65
N ILE A 7 0.34 19.94 -1.99
CA ILE A 7 0.65 18.83 -2.90
C ILE A 7 0.23 17.54 -2.19
N ARG A 8 -0.97 17.05 -2.50
CA ARG A 8 -1.45 15.75 -2.04
C ARG A 8 -0.77 14.69 -2.89
N LEU A 9 -0.05 13.77 -2.25
CA LEU A 9 0.51 12.63 -2.94
C LEU A 9 -0.63 11.72 -3.44
N PRO A 10 -0.51 11.12 -4.63
CA PRO A 10 -1.47 10.13 -5.09
C PRO A 10 -1.44 8.92 -4.13
N ARG A 11 -2.62 8.35 -3.87
CA ARG A 11 -2.79 7.20 -2.98
C ARG A 11 -3.05 5.96 -3.84
N LEU A 12 -2.22 4.94 -3.67
CA LEU A 12 -2.33 3.65 -4.33
C LEU A 12 -2.66 2.58 -3.30
N THR A 13 -3.53 1.64 -3.67
CA THR A 13 -3.88 0.51 -2.80
C THR A 13 -3.53 -0.80 -3.51
N LEU A 14 -2.66 -1.61 -2.93
CA LEU A 14 -2.35 -2.95 -3.42
C LEU A 14 -3.18 -3.98 -2.66
N PHE A 15 -4.09 -4.63 -3.38
CA PHE A 15 -4.88 -5.73 -2.85
C PHE A 15 -4.07 -7.04 -2.90
N THR A 16 -3.93 -7.71 -1.76
CA THR A 16 -3.10 -8.90 -1.57
C THR A 16 -3.91 -10.09 -1.05
N GLY A 17 -3.44 -11.30 -1.34
CA GLY A 17 -4.05 -12.55 -0.86
C GLY A 17 -3.52 -13.06 0.48
N GLY A 18 -2.75 -12.27 1.23
CA GLY A 18 -2.08 -12.72 2.46
C GLY A 18 -0.69 -13.32 2.25
N LYS A 19 -0.24 -14.14 3.21
CA LYS A 19 1.16 -14.61 3.30
C LYS A 19 1.63 -15.47 2.12
N GLU A 20 0.70 -16.14 1.44
CA GLU A 20 1.00 -16.99 0.29
C GLU A 20 0.54 -16.33 -1.01
N CYS A 21 1.14 -15.18 -1.33
CA CYS A 21 0.91 -14.50 -2.59
C CYS A 21 2.25 -14.12 -3.23
N SER A 22 2.81 -15.04 -4.03
CA SER A 22 4.08 -14.83 -4.75
C SER A 22 4.02 -13.59 -5.66
N LEU A 23 2.91 -13.36 -6.34
CA LEU A 23 2.70 -12.18 -7.18
C LEU A 23 2.64 -10.87 -6.38
N CYS A 24 2.15 -10.92 -5.14
CA CYS A 24 2.06 -9.74 -4.30
C CYS A 24 3.45 -9.25 -3.87
N GLU A 25 4.38 -10.17 -3.62
CA GLU A 25 5.77 -9.82 -3.27
C GLU A 25 6.51 -9.14 -4.43
N VAL A 26 6.34 -9.65 -5.66
CA VAL A 26 6.89 -8.98 -6.86
C VAL A 26 6.28 -7.58 -7.03
N ALA A 27 4.96 -7.46 -6.90
CA ALA A 27 4.28 -6.17 -7.00
C ALA A 27 4.76 -5.16 -5.94
N LYS A 28 4.96 -5.59 -4.69
CA LYS A 28 5.52 -4.75 -3.62
C LYS A 28 6.93 -4.27 -3.97
N GLN A 29 7.79 -5.16 -4.47
CA GLN A 29 9.16 -4.80 -4.85
C GLN A 29 9.19 -3.76 -5.96
N ASP A 30 8.35 -3.90 -6.97
CA ASP A 30 8.30 -2.95 -8.09
C ASP A 30 7.67 -1.61 -7.67
N LEU A 31 6.65 -1.63 -6.82
CA LEU A 31 6.11 -0.40 -6.22
C LEU A 31 7.16 0.31 -5.34
N ALA A 32 7.99 -0.43 -4.60
CA ALA A 32 9.08 0.16 -3.82
C ALA A 32 10.15 0.83 -4.71
N LYS A 33 10.42 0.27 -5.90
CA LYS A 33 11.31 0.90 -6.90
C LYS A 33 10.67 2.16 -7.46
N LEU A 34 9.39 2.10 -7.86
CA LEU A 34 8.65 3.24 -8.42
C LEU A 34 8.54 4.40 -7.43
N ARG A 35 8.38 4.10 -6.14
CA ARG A 35 8.28 5.11 -5.08
C ARG A 35 9.52 6.02 -4.98
N ARG A 36 10.67 5.59 -5.53
CA ARG A 36 11.90 6.41 -5.61
C ARG A 36 11.83 7.48 -6.70
N SER A 37 11.14 7.22 -7.80
CA SER A 37 11.00 8.16 -8.92
C SER A 37 9.70 8.95 -8.86
N THR A 38 8.61 8.34 -8.40
CA THR A 38 7.29 8.95 -8.25
C THR A 38 6.83 8.85 -6.79
N PRO A 39 6.72 9.96 -6.05
CA PRO A 39 6.27 9.89 -4.67
C PRO A 39 4.76 9.62 -4.62
N PHE A 40 4.36 8.59 -3.88
CA PHE A 40 2.97 8.22 -3.64
C PHE A 40 2.81 7.57 -2.25
N GLU A 41 1.59 7.58 -1.74
CA GLU A 41 1.21 6.79 -0.56
C GLU A 41 0.76 5.40 -1.01
N LEU A 42 1.29 4.35 -0.38
CA LEU A 42 0.91 2.96 -0.67
C LEU A 42 0.18 2.35 0.53
N ASP A 43 -1.07 1.95 0.32
CA ASP A 43 -1.87 1.19 1.27
C ASP A 43 -1.91 -0.29 0.84
N LEU A 44 -1.60 -1.22 1.76
CA LEU A 44 -1.69 -2.65 1.50
C LEU A 44 -2.99 -3.20 2.10
N TRP A 45 -3.81 -3.86 1.29
CA TRP A 45 -5.10 -4.40 1.72
C TRP A 45 -5.18 -5.89 1.47
N ASN A 46 -5.46 -6.71 2.47
CA ASN A 46 -5.59 -8.15 2.29
C ASN A 46 -7.05 -8.55 2.04
N ILE A 47 -7.34 -9.10 0.86
CA ILE A 47 -8.69 -9.47 0.44
C ILE A 47 -9.15 -10.86 0.93
N ARG A 48 -8.25 -11.74 1.41
CA ARG A 48 -8.68 -13.04 1.96
C ARG A 48 -9.39 -12.92 3.31
N PHE A 49 -9.15 -11.85 4.06
CA PHE A 49 -9.85 -11.58 5.33
C PHE A 49 -11.26 -10.98 5.14
N ILE A 50 -11.68 -10.67 3.91
CA ILE A 50 -13.04 -10.16 3.62
C ILE A 50 -14.09 -11.28 3.67
N SER A 51 -13.69 -12.55 3.57
CA SER A 51 -14.61 -13.70 3.56
C SER A 51 -15.32 -13.94 4.91
N THR A 52 -14.75 -13.47 6.04
CA THR A 52 -15.16 -13.92 7.38
C THR A 52 -15.97 -12.88 8.17
N ILE A 53 -16.94 -12.19 7.56
CA ILE A 53 -17.92 -11.32 8.26
C ILE A 53 -17.27 -9.97 8.70
N PHE A 54 -17.32 -8.94 7.84
CA PHE A 54 -16.98 -7.51 8.10
C PHE A 54 -15.89 -7.18 9.16
N PRO A 55 -14.66 -6.77 8.78
CA PRO A 55 -13.71 -6.17 9.73
C PRO A 55 -13.52 -4.67 9.41
N SER A 56 -14.10 -3.76 10.19
CA SER A 56 -13.91 -2.29 10.08
C SER A 56 -12.47 -1.79 10.32
N PHE A 57 -11.49 -2.69 10.29
CA PHE A 57 -10.13 -2.50 10.72
C PHE A 57 -9.27 -3.53 9.99
N THR A 58 -9.25 -3.53 8.65
CA THR A 58 -8.16 -4.25 8.00
C THR A 58 -6.90 -3.47 8.36
N SER A 59 -6.17 -4.02 9.32
CA SER A 59 -4.89 -3.53 9.75
C SER A 59 -4.11 -3.13 8.51
N LYS A 60 -3.83 -1.83 8.37
CA LYS A 60 -2.71 -1.36 7.55
C LYS A 60 -1.59 -2.30 7.90
N ILE A 61 -1.20 -3.17 6.96
CA ILE A 61 0.02 -3.93 7.10
C ILE A 61 1.10 -2.88 6.88
N ASP A 62 1.39 -2.16 7.96
CA ASP A 62 2.45 -1.18 8.04
C ASP A 62 3.76 -1.97 8.02
N GLU A 63 4.18 -2.31 6.80
CA GLU A 63 5.52 -2.80 6.50
C GLU A 63 6.51 -1.62 6.52
N SER A 64 6.33 -0.66 7.45
CA SER A 64 7.20 0.49 7.64
C SER A 64 8.33 0.20 8.63
N LYS A 65 8.68 -1.09 8.83
CA LYS A 65 9.74 -1.54 9.75
C LYS A 65 10.84 -2.39 9.11
N ASN A 66 11.13 -2.20 7.82
CA ASN A 66 12.38 -2.71 7.25
C ASN A 66 12.92 -1.83 6.10
N ILE A 67 13.21 -0.57 6.45
CA ILE A 67 14.26 0.20 5.78
C ILE A 67 15.22 0.60 6.89
N ALA A 68 16.16 -0.29 7.19
CA ALA A 68 17.45 0.00 7.79
C ALA A 68 18.50 -0.74 6.95
#